data_AF-A0A661AKH1-F1
#
_entry.id   AF-A0A661AKH1-F1
#
_cell.length_a   1.000
_cell.length_b   1.000
_cell.length_c   1.000
_cell.angle_alpha   90.00
_cell.angle_beta   90.00
_cell.angle_gamma   90.00
#
_symmetry.space_group_name_H-M   'P 1'
#
loop_
_entity.id
_entity.type
_entity.pdbx_description
1 polymer ?
#
loop_
_entity_poly.entity_id
_entity_poly.type
_entity_poly.pdbx_seq_one_letter_code
_entity_poly.pdbx_strand_id
1 'polypeptide(L)'
;MISLLLLFSLVGTDNLSLKTVIESGTPPPANYIFTDANHNGKNEIYLPWHDDSTPYRNGTAIWERENDSLYLLIIKIRSDMDYTYLGEICGGLSLDGDSLTDLVLGLYDSGGNNIGFYVYESPSYDSFPTESVWADTTRPLPNPWDAYITDLDQDGKKEIFLRARSDLNTSTRIYECTGDNEYALVYCAPPPVDDYVGGMCWGDWDLDGKMEFAYGSVHGGIFVYENTGVGIDDYQLVWADSVDDVNAYKAASGGDMDGDGKPEFVIGGMSLWFGVWYYVFEATGDNSYANIHRIVHHWEYSSTRLLSYSDVRIGDMDDDSIPEMLITRYNAIEIWKAMEDNVFRKIIYYGLPRAVNEWWDGLKGGIYDLNGNGYGEVVVGGTRYDPDGN
;
A
#
# COMPACT_ATOMS: atom_id res chain seq x y z
N MET A 1 -21.41 4.77 8.59
CA MET A 1 -19.98 4.37 8.53
C MET A 1 -19.32 5.44 7.70
N ILE A 2 -18.32 6.12 8.25
CA ILE A 2 -17.63 7.21 7.57
C ILE A 2 -16.16 6.89 7.78
N SER A 3 -15.50 6.35 6.77
CA SER A 3 -14.05 6.37 6.69
C SER A 3 -13.65 7.73 6.17
N LEU A 4 -12.82 8.38 6.97
CA LEU A 4 -12.38 9.74 6.80
C LEU A 4 -11.07 9.76 6.04
N LEU A 5 -11.03 10.35 4.84
CA LEU A 5 -9.74 10.72 4.27
C LEU A 5 -9.28 12.04 4.89
N LEU A 6 -8.24 11.99 5.71
CA LEU A 6 -7.58 13.16 6.27
C LEU A 6 -6.41 13.52 5.38
N LEU A 7 -6.43 14.74 4.84
CA LEU A 7 -5.31 15.31 4.10
C LEU A 7 -4.55 16.29 4.99
N PHE A 8 -3.25 16.13 5.11
CA PHE A 8 -2.38 17.05 5.82
C PHE A 8 -1.28 17.57 4.91
N SER A 9 -0.83 18.80 5.13
CA SER A 9 0.26 19.43 4.38
C SER A 9 1.17 20.20 5.33
N LEU A 10 2.47 20.27 5.00
CA LEU A 10 3.55 20.87 5.79
C LEU A 10 4.16 22.12 5.15
N VAL A 11 3.45 22.82 4.25
CA VAL A 11 4.03 24.00 3.59
C VAL A 11 4.46 25.07 4.61
N GLY A 12 5.77 25.15 4.86
CA GLY A 12 6.44 26.14 5.71
C GLY A 12 6.27 25.96 7.23
N THR A 13 5.91 24.76 7.73
CA THR A 13 5.79 24.51 9.19
C THR A 13 6.15 23.08 9.57
N ASP A 14 6.45 22.80 10.84
CA ASP A 14 6.68 21.45 11.38
C ASP A 14 5.39 20.76 11.90
N ASN A 15 4.20 21.18 11.44
CA ASN A 15 2.93 20.64 11.94
C ASN A 15 1.96 20.27 10.81
N LEU A 16 1.32 19.11 10.98
CA LEU A 16 0.24 18.65 10.10
C LEU A 16 -1.03 19.47 10.33
N SER A 17 -1.58 20.06 9.26
CA SER A 17 -2.89 20.72 9.28
C SER A 17 -3.93 19.94 8.50
N LEU A 18 -5.05 19.57 9.10
CA LEU A 18 -6.15 18.91 8.39
C LEU A 18 -6.76 19.84 7.33
N LYS A 19 -6.78 19.41 6.06
CA LYS A 19 -7.29 20.16 4.91
C LYS A 19 -8.71 19.79 4.51
N THR A 20 -9.04 18.50 4.48
CA THR A 20 -10.36 18.01 4.08
C THR A 20 -10.69 16.65 4.67
N VAL A 21 -11.94 16.27 4.52
CA VAL A 21 -12.60 15.07 5.03
C VAL A 21 -13.47 14.54 3.90
N ILE A 22 -13.13 13.36 3.38
CA ILE A 22 -14.00 12.64 2.43
C ILE A 22 -14.66 11.50 3.19
N GLU A 23 -15.99 11.43 3.11
CA GLU A 23 -16.76 10.34 3.72
C GLU A 23 -16.89 9.18 2.74
N SER A 24 -16.23 8.06 3.02
CA SER A 24 -16.48 6.78 2.34
C SER A 24 -17.21 5.80 3.28
N GLY A 25 -18.21 5.09 2.75
CA GLY A 25 -19.12 4.24 3.54
C GLY A 25 -18.52 2.93 4.08
N THR A 26 -17.21 2.73 3.97
CA THR A 26 -16.52 1.43 3.96
C THR A 26 -15.13 1.54 4.59
N PRO A 27 -14.51 0.42 5.04
CA PRO A 27 -13.12 0.39 5.50
C PRO A 27 -12.14 0.98 4.47
N PRO A 28 -10.96 1.47 4.90
CA PRO A 28 -9.96 1.99 3.98
C PRO A 28 -9.44 0.88 3.06
N PRO A 29 -9.10 1.21 1.80
CA PRO A 29 -8.45 0.25 0.91
C PRO A 29 -7.03 -0.07 1.41
N ALA A 30 -6.43 -1.16 0.90
CA ALA A 30 -5.04 -1.50 1.21
C ALA A 30 -4.05 -0.41 0.74
N ASN A 31 -4.34 0.19 -0.41
CA ASN A 31 -3.59 1.29 -1.01
C ASN A 31 -4.55 2.39 -1.48
N TYR A 32 -4.15 3.65 -1.31
CA TYR A 32 -4.84 4.79 -1.91
C TYR A 32 -4.22 5.10 -3.26
N ILE A 33 -5.07 5.36 -4.25
CA ILE A 33 -4.64 5.74 -5.60
C ILE A 33 -4.96 7.21 -5.82
N PHE A 34 -3.96 7.92 -6.34
CA PHE A 34 -4.03 9.31 -6.77
C PHE A 34 -3.49 9.39 -8.18
N THR A 35 -4.31 9.83 -9.13
CA THR A 35 -3.95 9.88 -10.54
C THR A 35 -4.87 10.83 -11.28
N ASP A 36 -4.38 11.49 -12.33
CA ASP A 36 -5.18 12.28 -13.26
C ASP A 36 -5.68 11.37 -14.40
N ALA A 37 -6.63 10.50 -14.09
CA ALA A 37 -7.02 9.39 -14.96
C ALA A 37 -7.66 9.86 -16.27
N ASN A 38 -8.37 10.98 -16.21
CA ASN A 38 -9.00 11.62 -17.35
C ASN A 38 -8.14 12.73 -17.97
N HIS A 39 -6.89 12.89 -17.51
CA HIS A 39 -5.89 13.79 -18.05
C HIS A 39 -6.32 15.27 -18.10
N ASN A 40 -7.13 15.71 -17.14
CA ASN A 40 -7.65 17.07 -17.07
C ASN A 40 -6.82 18.02 -16.18
N GLY A 41 -5.72 17.52 -15.60
CA GLY A 41 -4.83 18.22 -14.70
C GLY A 41 -5.27 18.17 -13.24
N LYS A 42 -6.21 17.30 -12.87
CA LYS A 42 -6.69 17.14 -11.50
C LYS A 42 -6.65 15.68 -11.10
N ASN A 43 -5.93 15.41 -10.01
CA ASN A 43 -5.87 14.06 -9.46
C ASN A 43 -7.24 13.62 -8.92
N GLU A 44 -7.65 12.42 -9.30
CA GLU A 44 -8.72 11.65 -8.68
C GLU A 44 -8.23 10.74 -7.57
N ILE A 45 -9.14 10.47 -6.63
CA ILE A 45 -8.98 9.51 -5.54
C ILE A 45 -9.99 8.39 -5.73
N TYR A 46 -9.50 7.15 -5.66
CA TYR A 46 -10.29 5.93 -5.76
C TYR A 46 -10.56 5.40 -4.36
N LEU A 47 -11.82 5.44 -3.93
CA LEU A 47 -12.24 5.03 -2.60
C LEU A 47 -13.28 3.93 -2.67
N PRO A 48 -13.24 2.95 -1.76
CA PRO A 48 -14.33 2.01 -1.59
C PRO A 48 -15.67 2.71 -1.32
N TRP A 49 -16.75 2.17 -1.85
CA TRP A 49 -18.12 2.66 -1.68
C TRP A 49 -19.07 1.50 -1.38
N HIS A 50 -20.03 1.74 -0.47
CA HIS A 50 -21.08 0.79 -0.10
C HIS A 50 -22.46 1.32 -0.48
N ASP A 51 -23.30 0.48 -1.06
CA ASP A 51 -24.71 0.77 -1.36
C ASP A 51 -25.60 0.35 -0.18
N ASP A 52 -26.08 1.33 0.60
CA ASP A 52 -26.93 1.09 1.78
C ASP A 52 -28.25 0.37 1.48
N SER A 53 -28.64 0.22 0.21
CA SER A 53 -29.84 -0.53 -0.18
C SER A 53 -29.69 -2.05 -0.05
N THR A 54 -28.45 -2.58 0.03
CA THR A 54 -28.19 -4.01 0.22
C THR A 54 -26.87 -4.22 0.99
N PRO A 55 -26.82 -5.07 2.03
CA PRO A 55 -25.66 -5.20 2.93
C PRO A 55 -24.38 -5.79 2.31
N TYR A 56 -24.39 -6.07 1.00
CA TYR A 56 -23.31 -6.79 0.33
C TYR A 56 -22.75 -6.01 -0.89
N ARG A 57 -23.50 -5.05 -1.44
CA ARG A 57 -23.06 -4.38 -2.68
C ARG A 57 -22.06 -3.27 -2.40
N ASN A 58 -20.85 -3.51 -2.87
CA ASN A 58 -19.74 -2.57 -2.81
C ASN A 58 -19.28 -2.20 -4.22
N GLY A 59 -18.54 -1.12 -4.33
CA GLY A 59 -17.94 -0.66 -5.58
C GLY A 59 -16.88 0.38 -5.30
N THR A 60 -16.38 1.02 -6.34
CA THR A 60 -15.36 2.07 -6.24
C THR A 60 -15.98 3.41 -6.56
N ALA A 61 -15.84 4.38 -5.66
CA ALA A 61 -16.16 5.77 -5.90
C ALA A 61 -14.90 6.54 -6.31
N ILE A 62 -15.02 7.33 -7.37
CA ILE A 62 -13.96 8.21 -7.87
C ILE A 62 -14.30 9.64 -7.48
N TRP A 63 -13.36 10.30 -6.81
CA TRP A 63 -13.47 11.67 -6.34
C TRP A 63 -12.40 12.54 -6.99
N GLU A 64 -12.78 13.58 -7.72
CA GLU A 64 -11.83 14.50 -8.36
C GLU A 64 -11.47 15.67 -7.43
N ARG A 65 -10.19 16.04 -7.41
CA ARG A 65 -9.70 17.21 -6.68
C ARG A 65 -10.10 18.50 -7.41
N GLU A 66 -10.81 19.39 -6.73
CA GLU A 66 -11.01 20.77 -7.19
C GLU A 66 -9.96 21.73 -6.61
N ASN A 67 -9.58 21.50 -5.35
CA ASN A 67 -8.51 22.19 -4.64
C ASN A 67 -8.17 21.38 -3.37
N ASP A 68 -7.17 21.83 -2.61
CA ASP A 68 -6.66 21.13 -1.42
C ASP A 68 -7.73 20.81 -0.35
N SER A 69 -8.86 21.53 -0.35
CA SER A 69 -9.94 21.35 0.63
C SER A 69 -11.21 20.76 0.04
N LEU A 70 -11.32 20.56 -1.28
CA LEU A 70 -12.55 20.14 -1.93
C LEU A 70 -12.30 19.01 -2.95
N TYR A 71 -13.02 17.91 -2.74
CA TYR A 71 -13.11 16.78 -3.66
C TYR A 71 -14.56 16.55 -4.04
N LEU A 72 -14.82 16.36 -5.33
CA LEU A 72 -16.16 16.12 -5.86
C LEU A 72 -16.31 14.67 -6.31
N LEU A 73 -17.37 14.01 -5.87
CA LEU A 73 -17.71 12.67 -6.35
C LEU A 73 -18.10 12.75 -7.83
N ILE A 74 -17.34 12.04 -8.69
CA ILE A 74 -17.58 12.01 -10.14
C ILE A 74 -18.40 10.79 -10.53
N ILE A 75 -17.95 9.59 -10.14
CA ILE A 75 -18.55 8.32 -10.55
C ILE A 75 -18.51 7.29 -9.42
N LYS A 76 -19.48 6.38 -9.45
CA LYS A 76 -19.51 5.16 -8.65
C LYS A 76 -19.55 3.97 -9.59
N ILE A 77 -18.44 3.26 -9.66
CA ILE A 77 -18.30 2.02 -10.39
C ILE A 77 -18.88 0.92 -9.51
N ARG A 78 -19.89 0.22 -10.01
CA ARG A 78 -20.46 -0.94 -9.34
C ARG A 78 -19.70 -2.17 -9.79
N SER A 79 -19.32 -3.04 -8.85
CA SER A 79 -19.01 -4.40 -9.23
C SER A 79 -20.31 -5.10 -9.68
N ASP A 80 -20.16 -6.05 -10.57
CA ASP A 80 -21.19 -6.97 -11.02
C ASP A 80 -21.52 -8.07 -9.98
N MET A 81 -20.71 -8.17 -8.92
CA MET A 81 -20.79 -9.20 -7.88
C MET A 81 -21.29 -8.65 -6.54
N ASP A 82 -22.08 -9.46 -5.83
CA ASP A 82 -22.74 -9.08 -4.59
C ASP A 82 -21.79 -8.82 -3.42
N TYR A 83 -20.47 -9.02 -3.52
CA TYR A 83 -19.49 -8.59 -2.51
C TYR A 83 -18.26 -8.02 -3.22
N THR A 84 -17.80 -6.86 -2.79
CA THR A 84 -16.46 -6.38 -3.12
C THR A 84 -15.86 -5.88 -1.84
N TYR A 85 -15.14 -6.75 -1.14
CA TYR A 85 -14.15 -6.19 -0.23
C TYR A 85 -13.10 -5.57 -1.15
N LEU A 86 -12.82 -4.29 -1.03
CA LEU A 86 -11.79 -3.69 -1.87
C LEU A 86 -10.44 -3.94 -1.21
N GLY A 87 -10.07 -5.23 -1.15
CA GLY A 87 -8.69 -5.66 -0.98
C GLY A 87 -7.96 -5.28 -2.25
N GLU A 88 -7.00 -4.39 -2.07
CA GLU A 88 -6.07 -3.87 -3.07
C GLU A 88 -6.68 -3.23 -4.30
N ILE A 89 -6.66 -1.92 -4.26
CA ILE A 89 -6.73 -1.09 -5.45
C ILE A 89 -5.28 -0.65 -5.70
N CYS A 90 -4.66 -1.11 -6.79
CA CYS A 90 -3.43 -0.51 -7.33
C CYS A 90 -3.67 -0.09 -8.79
N GLY A 91 -3.03 0.97 -9.24
CA GLY A 91 -3.44 1.63 -10.48
C GLY A 91 -3.06 3.11 -10.52
N GLY A 92 -3.59 3.79 -11.53
CA GLY A 92 -3.37 5.22 -11.73
C GLY A 92 -2.20 5.57 -12.65
N LEU A 93 -1.76 4.59 -13.42
CA LEU A 93 -0.88 4.72 -14.57
C LEU A 93 -1.39 3.76 -15.64
N SER A 94 -0.89 3.91 -16.87
CA SER A 94 -1.08 2.91 -17.91
C SER A 94 -0.24 1.68 -17.57
N LEU A 95 -0.93 0.55 -17.37
CA LEU A 95 -0.35 -0.74 -17.05
C LEU A 95 0.24 -1.40 -18.30
N ASP A 96 -0.35 -1.16 -19.47
CA ASP A 96 0.11 -1.72 -20.74
C ASP A 96 0.81 -0.74 -21.70
N GLY A 97 0.95 0.52 -21.27
CA GLY A 97 1.72 1.55 -21.96
C GLY A 97 0.94 2.28 -23.06
N ASP A 98 -0.37 2.11 -23.16
CA ASP A 98 -1.24 2.75 -24.15
C ASP A 98 -1.71 4.18 -23.80
N SER A 99 -1.34 4.69 -22.61
CA SER A 99 -1.74 5.98 -22.02
C SER A 99 -3.19 6.07 -21.51
N LEU A 100 -3.93 4.97 -21.49
CA LEU A 100 -5.19 4.85 -20.76
C LEU A 100 -4.86 4.49 -19.31
N THR A 101 -5.69 4.97 -18.37
CA THR A 101 -5.46 4.63 -16.97
C THR A 101 -6.04 3.28 -16.66
N ASP A 102 -5.24 2.45 -15.99
CA ASP A 102 -5.62 1.13 -15.50
C ASP A 102 -5.84 1.08 -13.99
N LEU A 103 -6.62 0.08 -13.60
CA LEU A 103 -6.99 -0.20 -12.22
C LEU A 103 -7.07 -1.72 -11.99
N VAL A 104 -6.29 -2.22 -11.04
CA VAL A 104 -6.40 -3.60 -10.57
C VAL A 104 -7.32 -3.64 -9.36
N LEU A 105 -8.34 -4.50 -9.40
CA LEU A 105 -9.34 -4.67 -8.35
C LEU A 105 -9.52 -6.14 -7.96
N GLY A 106 -9.54 -6.44 -6.66
CA GLY A 106 -9.86 -7.79 -6.18
C GLY A 106 -11.26 -8.27 -6.61
N LEU A 107 -11.35 -9.55 -6.98
CA LEU A 107 -12.60 -10.23 -7.36
C LEU A 107 -13.05 -11.14 -6.21
N TYR A 108 -14.32 -11.01 -5.79
CA TYR A 108 -14.87 -11.72 -4.64
C TYR A 108 -16.11 -12.53 -5.00
N ASP A 109 -16.29 -13.68 -4.34
CA ASP A 109 -17.50 -14.48 -4.44
C ASP A 109 -18.65 -13.93 -3.55
N SER A 110 -19.84 -14.51 -3.67
CA SER A 110 -21.01 -14.14 -2.85
C SER A 110 -20.88 -14.51 -1.36
N GLY A 111 -19.79 -15.18 -0.96
CA GLY A 111 -19.42 -15.42 0.43
C GLY A 111 -18.41 -14.42 0.97
N GLY A 112 -17.96 -13.45 0.16
CA GLY A 112 -16.92 -12.49 0.53
C GLY A 112 -15.50 -13.06 0.51
N ASN A 113 -15.27 -14.21 -0.15
CA ASN A 113 -13.92 -14.72 -0.34
C ASN A 113 -13.31 -14.08 -1.58
N ASN A 114 -12.07 -13.58 -1.48
CA ASN A 114 -11.32 -13.17 -2.66
C ASN A 114 -10.98 -14.43 -3.48
N ILE A 115 -11.37 -14.43 -4.75
CA ILE A 115 -11.20 -15.52 -5.69
C ILE A 115 -10.34 -15.14 -6.91
N GLY A 116 -9.81 -13.91 -6.98
CA GLY A 116 -9.04 -13.44 -8.13
C GLY A 116 -8.93 -11.93 -8.18
N PHE A 117 -8.73 -11.37 -9.38
CA PHE A 117 -8.74 -9.93 -9.59
C PHE A 117 -9.11 -9.60 -11.05
N TYR A 118 -9.52 -8.35 -11.25
CA TYR A 118 -9.79 -7.73 -12.54
C TYR A 118 -8.76 -6.65 -12.83
N VAL A 119 -8.48 -6.45 -14.11
CA VAL A 119 -7.95 -5.20 -14.65
C VAL A 119 -9.10 -4.43 -15.29
N TYR A 120 -9.22 -3.17 -14.91
CA TYR A 120 -10.14 -2.21 -15.50
C TYR A 120 -9.34 -1.11 -16.20
N GLU A 121 -9.74 -0.80 -17.42
CA GLU A 121 -9.11 0.23 -18.25
C GLU A 121 -10.11 1.33 -18.56
N SER A 122 -9.58 2.53 -18.82
CA SER A 122 -10.36 3.67 -19.27
C SER A 122 -10.75 3.48 -20.73
N PRO A 123 -12.04 3.53 -21.12
CA PRO A 123 -12.45 3.34 -22.52
C PRO A 123 -11.90 4.39 -23.51
N SER A 124 -11.34 5.48 -22.97
CA SER A 124 -10.72 6.57 -23.72
C SER A 124 -9.81 7.40 -22.81
N TYR A 125 -8.89 8.15 -23.41
CA TYR A 125 -7.89 8.97 -22.71
C TYR A 125 -8.52 9.96 -21.71
N ASP A 126 -9.63 10.61 -22.07
CA ASP A 126 -10.31 11.60 -21.22
C ASP A 126 -11.41 10.97 -20.32
N SER A 127 -11.23 9.72 -19.89
CA SER A 127 -12.25 8.98 -19.12
C SER A 127 -11.66 8.23 -17.91
N PHE A 128 -12.47 7.39 -17.27
CA PHE A 128 -12.11 6.68 -16.04
C PHE A 128 -12.09 5.17 -16.27
N PRO A 129 -11.28 4.41 -15.51
CA PRO A 129 -11.14 2.97 -15.67
C PRO A 129 -12.45 2.27 -15.29
N THR A 130 -13.27 1.97 -16.28
CA THR A 130 -14.66 1.52 -16.11
C THR A 130 -14.99 0.27 -16.89
N GLU A 131 -14.12 -0.15 -17.80
CA GLU A 131 -14.27 -1.37 -18.58
C GLU A 131 -13.34 -2.45 -18.03
N SER A 132 -13.89 -3.60 -17.63
CA SER A 132 -13.08 -4.76 -17.28
C SER A 132 -12.57 -5.39 -18.57
N VAL A 133 -11.26 -5.40 -18.73
CA VAL A 133 -10.53 -5.80 -19.93
C VAL A 133 -9.85 -7.16 -19.74
N TRP A 134 -9.48 -7.49 -18.50
CA TRP A 134 -8.85 -8.75 -18.15
C TRP A 134 -9.21 -9.19 -16.73
N ALA A 135 -9.08 -10.49 -16.46
CA ALA A 135 -9.24 -11.07 -15.12
C ALA A 135 -8.43 -12.36 -14.96
N ASP A 136 -7.87 -12.58 -13.76
CA ASP A 136 -7.34 -13.91 -13.41
C ASP A 136 -8.33 -14.69 -12.53
N THR A 137 -8.75 -15.84 -13.04
CA THR A 137 -9.57 -16.84 -12.34
C THR A 137 -8.96 -18.24 -12.40
N THR A 138 -7.69 -18.34 -12.79
CA THR A 138 -6.93 -19.60 -12.90
C THR A 138 -6.84 -20.30 -11.55
N ARG A 139 -6.71 -21.64 -11.55
CA ARG A 139 -6.60 -22.43 -10.31
C ARG A 139 -5.15 -22.88 -10.06
N PRO A 140 -4.67 -22.91 -8.80
CA PRO A 140 -5.35 -22.43 -7.59
C PRO A 140 -5.67 -20.93 -7.70
N LEU A 141 -6.80 -20.50 -7.13
CA LEU A 141 -7.27 -19.12 -7.29
C LEU A 141 -6.21 -18.15 -6.76
N PRO A 142 -5.96 -17.01 -7.44
CA PRO A 142 -4.93 -16.07 -7.02
C PRO A 142 -5.15 -15.56 -5.59
N ASN A 143 -6.40 -15.28 -5.19
CA ASN A 143 -6.75 -14.79 -3.84
C ASN A 143 -5.76 -13.74 -3.29
N PRO A 144 -5.61 -12.59 -3.98
CA PRO A 144 -4.70 -11.53 -3.58
C PRO A 144 -5.04 -10.94 -2.21
N TRP A 145 -3.97 -10.65 -1.45
CA TRP A 145 -3.99 -9.86 -0.21
C TRP A 145 -3.08 -8.64 -0.26
N ASP A 146 -2.12 -8.57 -1.18
CA ASP A 146 -1.47 -7.31 -1.60
C ASP A 146 -1.25 -7.33 -3.12
N ALA A 147 -1.40 -6.20 -3.81
CA ALA A 147 -1.13 -6.05 -5.24
C ALA A 147 -0.53 -4.68 -5.55
N TYR A 148 0.42 -4.66 -6.50
CA TYR A 148 1.13 -3.47 -6.97
C TYR A 148 1.35 -3.53 -8.47
N ILE A 149 1.49 -2.35 -9.09
CA ILE A 149 1.90 -2.21 -10.49
C ILE A 149 3.32 -1.63 -10.47
N THR A 150 4.27 -2.35 -11.05
CA THR A 150 5.69 -1.96 -11.06
C THR A 150 6.42 -2.58 -12.23
N ASP A 151 7.58 -2.02 -12.62
CA ASP A 151 8.53 -2.62 -13.57
C ASP A 151 9.62 -3.32 -12.75
N LEU A 152 9.28 -4.49 -12.23
CA LEU A 152 10.10 -5.27 -11.29
C LEU A 152 11.26 -5.94 -12.01
N ASP A 153 11.08 -6.34 -13.26
CA ASP A 153 12.17 -6.94 -14.03
C ASP A 153 13.04 -5.93 -14.78
N GLN A 154 12.60 -4.67 -14.87
CA GLN A 154 13.29 -3.53 -15.49
C GLN A 154 13.40 -3.65 -17.01
N ASP A 155 12.46 -4.33 -17.68
CA ASP A 155 12.39 -4.40 -19.14
C ASP A 155 11.61 -3.22 -19.78
N GLY A 156 10.94 -2.41 -18.94
CA GLY A 156 10.17 -1.24 -19.34
C GLY A 156 8.67 -1.49 -19.50
N LYS A 157 8.21 -2.75 -19.44
CA LYS A 157 6.80 -3.09 -19.25
C LYS A 157 6.48 -3.04 -17.76
N LYS A 158 5.20 -3.22 -17.44
CA LYS A 158 4.73 -3.27 -16.06
C LYS A 158 4.23 -4.65 -15.74
N GLU A 159 4.46 -5.03 -14.50
CA GLU A 159 3.99 -6.25 -13.89
C GLU A 159 2.92 -5.93 -12.85
N ILE A 160 1.95 -6.83 -12.75
CA ILE A 160 1.08 -6.94 -11.58
C ILE A 160 1.80 -7.83 -10.57
N PHE A 161 2.41 -7.21 -9.58
CA PHE A 161 3.10 -7.90 -8.48
C PHE A 161 2.13 -8.19 -7.35
N LEU A 162 1.84 -9.47 -7.15
CA LEU A 162 0.76 -9.94 -6.30
C LEU A 162 1.27 -10.87 -5.19
N ARG A 163 0.82 -10.59 -3.97
CA ARG A 163 0.88 -11.53 -2.86
C ARG A 163 -0.48 -12.20 -2.69
N ALA A 164 -0.50 -13.49 -2.94
CA ALA A 164 -1.63 -14.37 -2.71
C ALA A 164 -1.64 -14.92 -1.29
N ARG A 165 -2.76 -15.54 -0.91
CA ARG A 165 -2.88 -16.32 0.32
C ARG A 165 -1.80 -17.40 0.40
N SER A 166 -1.07 -17.42 1.52
CA SER A 166 0.15 -18.22 1.73
C SER A 166 -0.06 -19.73 1.93
N ASP A 167 -1.30 -20.18 2.16
CA ASP A 167 -1.63 -21.61 2.20
C ASP A 167 -1.80 -22.23 0.80
N LEU A 168 -1.55 -21.43 -0.24
CA LEU A 168 -1.42 -21.88 -1.61
C LEU A 168 0.06 -21.92 -1.98
N ASN A 169 0.50 -22.93 -2.72
CA ASN A 169 1.87 -23.03 -3.28
C ASN A 169 2.18 -21.93 -4.34
N THR A 170 1.47 -20.81 -4.29
CA THR A 170 1.45 -19.73 -5.28
C THR A 170 1.35 -18.37 -4.58
N SER A 171 1.98 -18.22 -3.40
CA SER A 171 1.81 -17.04 -2.53
C SER A 171 2.41 -15.77 -3.13
N THR A 172 3.39 -15.89 -4.02
CA THR A 172 3.89 -14.77 -4.83
C THR A 172 3.55 -15.06 -6.28
N ARG A 173 2.94 -14.09 -6.96
CA ARG A 173 2.64 -14.14 -8.39
C ARG A 173 3.03 -12.83 -9.05
N ILE A 174 3.62 -12.92 -10.21
CA ILE A 174 3.99 -11.76 -11.03
C ILE A 174 3.41 -12.01 -12.42
N TYR A 175 2.60 -11.06 -12.89
CA TYR A 175 2.02 -11.09 -14.23
C TYR A 175 2.65 -9.99 -15.06
N GLU A 176 3.34 -10.34 -16.13
CA GLU A 176 3.93 -9.37 -17.07
C GLU A 176 2.86 -8.90 -18.05
N CYS A 177 2.87 -7.60 -18.35
CA CYS A 177 2.10 -7.04 -19.45
C CYS A 177 2.74 -7.39 -20.78
N THR A 178 2.17 -8.35 -21.51
CA THR A 178 2.68 -8.83 -22.79
C THR A 178 2.13 -8.09 -24.02
N GLY A 179 1.14 -7.23 -23.82
CA GLY A 179 0.50 -6.39 -24.84
C GLY A 179 -0.70 -5.63 -24.27
N ASP A 180 -1.36 -4.87 -25.14
CA ASP A 180 -2.62 -4.16 -24.85
C ASP A 180 -3.64 -5.13 -24.26
N ASN A 181 -3.98 -4.94 -22.98
CA ASN A 181 -4.89 -5.78 -22.22
C ASN A 181 -4.53 -7.28 -22.15
N GLU A 182 -3.24 -7.63 -22.32
CA GLU A 182 -2.74 -9.00 -22.33
C GLU A 182 -1.69 -9.25 -21.24
N TYR A 183 -2.04 -10.06 -20.23
CA TYR A 183 -1.19 -10.34 -19.08
C TYR A 183 -0.84 -11.83 -18.96
N ALA A 184 0.44 -12.15 -18.73
CA ALA A 184 0.94 -13.51 -18.59
C ALA A 184 1.54 -13.76 -17.21
N LEU A 185 1.18 -14.86 -16.54
CA LEU A 185 1.84 -15.28 -15.30
C LEU A 185 3.25 -15.77 -15.61
N VAL A 186 4.26 -14.95 -15.27
CA VAL A 186 5.67 -15.21 -15.58
C VAL A 186 6.43 -15.79 -14.40
N TYR A 187 6.07 -15.41 -13.17
CA TYR A 187 6.66 -15.95 -11.95
C TYR A 187 5.59 -16.34 -10.94
N CYS A 188 5.79 -17.51 -10.31
CA CYS A 188 4.90 -18.03 -9.28
C CYS A 188 5.68 -18.94 -8.32
N ALA A 189 5.78 -18.53 -7.06
CA ALA A 189 6.51 -19.28 -6.05
C ALA A 189 5.76 -19.37 -4.71
N PRO A 190 5.92 -20.47 -3.96
CA PRO A 190 5.56 -20.50 -2.55
C PRO A 190 6.56 -19.66 -1.73
N PRO A 191 6.19 -19.28 -0.49
CA PRO A 191 7.17 -18.75 0.44
C PRO A 191 8.22 -19.83 0.77
N PRO A 192 9.44 -19.44 1.19
CA PRO A 192 10.54 -20.38 1.41
C PRO A 192 10.33 -21.27 2.65
N VAL A 193 9.36 -20.92 3.47
CA VAL A 193 8.91 -21.64 4.66
C VAL A 193 7.41 -21.90 4.57
N ASP A 194 6.95 -22.99 5.16
CA ASP A 194 5.51 -23.28 5.33
C ASP A 194 4.94 -22.36 6.42
N ASP A 195 4.82 -21.08 6.07
CA ASP A 195 4.43 -20.02 6.98
C ASP A 195 3.52 -18.98 6.31
N TYR A 196 2.77 -18.24 7.12
CA TYR A 196 2.00 -17.10 6.60
C TYR A 196 2.93 -15.93 6.35
N VAL A 197 2.94 -15.41 5.11
CA VAL A 197 3.74 -14.26 4.70
C VAL A 197 2.87 -13.05 4.40
N GLY A 198 3.39 -11.86 4.64
CA GLY A 198 2.67 -10.60 4.45
C GLY A 198 3.57 -9.38 4.42
N GLY A 199 3.01 -8.27 3.97
CA GLY A 199 3.80 -7.08 3.63
C GLY A 199 4.62 -7.34 2.38
N MET A 200 4.67 -6.38 1.48
CA MET A 200 5.50 -6.49 0.28
C MET A 200 6.07 -5.12 -0.05
N CYS A 201 7.37 -5.07 -0.33
CA CYS A 201 8.07 -3.90 -0.83
C CYS A 201 9.13 -4.36 -1.83
N TRP A 202 9.65 -3.43 -2.63
CA TRP A 202 10.65 -3.70 -3.66
C TRP A 202 11.55 -2.48 -3.91
N GLY A 203 12.73 -2.72 -4.46
CA GLY A 203 13.73 -1.71 -4.81
C GLY A 203 15.11 -2.33 -5.05
N ASP A 204 16.01 -1.55 -5.66
CA ASP A 204 17.46 -1.86 -5.79
C ASP A 204 18.16 -1.52 -4.48
N TRP A 205 18.05 -2.38 -3.46
CA TRP A 205 18.51 -2.04 -2.12
C TRP A 205 20.01 -2.10 -1.95
N ASP A 206 20.69 -2.97 -2.70
CA ASP A 206 22.14 -3.10 -2.64
C ASP A 206 22.90 -2.38 -3.77
N LEU A 207 22.18 -1.71 -4.67
CA LEU A 207 22.68 -0.87 -5.76
C LEU A 207 23.48 -1.65 -6.80
N ASP A 208 23.15 -2.92 -7.02
CA ASP A 208 23.76 -3.75 -8.06
C ASP A 208 23.08 -3.59 -9.43
N GLY A 209 21.94 -2.90 -9.47
CA GLY A 209 21.17 -2.58 -10.67
C GLY A 209 20.04 -3.55 -10.97
N LYS A 210 19.83 -4.58 -10.14
CA LYS A 210 18.68 -5.49 -10.20
C LYS A 210 17.69 -5.12 -9.11
N MET A 211 16.40 -5.41 -9.31
CA MET A 211 15.42 -5.19 -8.25
C MET A 211 15.38 -6.35 -7.28
N GLU A 212 15.27 -6.02 -6.01
CA GLU A 212 14.81 -6.92 -4.98
C GLU A 212 13.35 -6.69 -4.64
N PHE A 213 12.73 -7.72 -4.06
CA PHE A 213 11.53 -7.56 -3.27
C PHE A 213 11.65 -8.32 -1.95
N ALA A 214 10.92 -7.86 -0.94
CA ALA A 214 10.89 -8.46 0.38
C ALA A 214 9.47 -8.65 0.91
N TYR A 215 9.31 -9.66 1.75
CA TYR A 215 8.14 -9.84 2.60
C TYR A 215 8.53 -10.41 3.96
N GLY A 216 7.65 -10.21 4.95
CA GLY A 216 7.81 -10.79 6.27
C GLY A 216 6.88 -11.98 6.50
N SER A 217 7.04 -12.65 7.64
CA SER A 217 6.24 -13.81 8.07
C SER A 217 5.54 -13.64 9.42
N VAL A 218 4.57 -14.51 9.71
CA VAL A 218 3.87 -14.53 11.00
C VAL A 218 4.80 -14.74 12.18
N HIS A 219 5.93 -15.43 11.99
CA HIS A 219 6.90 -15.70 13.05
C HIS A 219 8.08 -14.73 13.04
N GLY A 220 8.01 -13.63 12.29
CA GLY A 220 9.07 -12.63 12.23
C GLY A 220 10.17 -12.96 11.22
N GLY A 221 9.99 -13.96 10.37
CA GLY A 221 10.92 -14.22 9.27
C GLY A 221 10.87 -13.10 8.24
N ILE A 222 12.01 -12.78 7.63
CA ILE A 222 12.17 -11.78 6.58
C ILE A 222 12.89 -12.46 5.43
N PHE A 223 12.36 -12.29 4.22
CA PHE A 223 12.87 -12.95 3.03
C PHE A 223 13.02 -11.92 1.91
N VAL A 224 14.22 -11.83 1.35
CA VAL A 224 14.54 -10.95 0.22
C VAL A 224 14.85 -11.80 -0.98
N TYR A 225 14.20 -11.48 -2.09
CA TYR A 225 14.40 -12.10 -3.39
C TYR A 225 14.95 -11.06 -4.34
N GLU A 226 15.99 -11.40 -5.10
CA GLU A 226 16.56 -10.56 -6.14
C GLU A 226 16.16 -11.10 -7.51
N ASN A 227 15.91 -10.21 -8.47
CA ASN A 227 15.85 -10.57 -9.87
C ASN A 227 17.22 -11.14 -10.32
N THR A 228 17.23 -12.27 -11.01
CA THR A 228 18.46 -12.86 -11.54
C THR A 228 19.13 -12.05 -12.66
N GLY A 229 18.42 -11.10 -13.28
CA GLY A 229 18.96 -10.17 -14.25
C GLY A 229 17.91 -9.22 -14.82
N VAL A 230 18.33 -7.98 -15.14
CA VAL A 230 17.47 -7.01 -15.84
C VAL A 230 16.86 -7.60 -17.12
N GLY A 231 15.54 -7.50 -17.24
CA GLY A 231 14.72 -8.05 -18.32
C GLY A 231 14.51 -9.56 -18.25
N ILE A 232 14.61 -10.16 -17.06
CA ILE A 232 14.40 -11.58 -16.81
C ILE A 232 13.34 -11.76 -15.72
N ASP A 233 12.26 -12.47 -16.05
CA ASP A 233 11.23 -12.89 -15.08
C ASP A 233 11.65 -14.06 -14.18
N ASP A 234 12.81 -13.98 -13.54
CA ASP A 234 13.29 -15.01 -12.62
C ASP A 234 13.90 -14.38 -11.37
N TYR A 235 13.47 -14.88 -10.21
CA TYR A 235 13.78 -14.29 -8.91
C TYR A 235 14.26 -15.37 -7.93
N GLN A 236 15.30 -15.06 -7.16
CA GLN A 236 15.93 -16.02 -6.24
C GLN A 236 15.97 -15.48 -4.83
N LEU A 237 15.72 -16.36 -3.85
CA LEU A 237 15.93 -16.02 -2.44
C LEU A 237 17.44 -15.82 -2.20
N VAL A 238 17.82 -14.59 -1.93
CA VAL A 238 19.21 -14.16 -1.78
C VAL A 238 19.58 -13.91 -0.32
N TRP A 239 18.62 -13.48 0.49
CA TRP A 239 18.82 -13.19 1.89
C TRP A 239 17.60 -13.57 2.72
N ALA A 240 17.84 -14.05 3.92
CA ALA A 240 16.81 -14.33 4.90
C ALA A 240 17.34 -14.10 6.31
N ASP A 241 16.52 -13.50 7.15
CA ASP A 241 16.78 -13.31 8.57
C ASP A 241 15.46 -13.38 9.35
N SER A 242 15.52 -13.12 10.65
CA SER A 242 14.35 -13.06 11.50
C SER A 242 14.49 -11.99 12.56
N VAL A 243 13.36 -11.41 12.95
CA VAL A 243 13.26 -10.55 14.12
C VAL A 243 12.58 -11.29 15.27
N ASP A 244 12.78 -10.82 16.50
CA ASP A 244 12.16 -11.41 17.69
C ASP A 244 10.64 -11.18 17.74
N ASP A 245 10.14 -10.21 16.97
CA ASP A 245 8.74 -9.83 16.94
C ASP A 245 7.94 -10.62 15.88
N VAL A 246 6.69 -10.92 16.17
CA VAL A 246 5.80 -11.73 15.31
C VAL A 246 4.87 -10.86 14.46
N ASN A 247 4.24 -11.48 13.44
CA ASN A 247 3.33 -10.88 12.48
C ASN A 247 3.97 -9.76 11.65
N ALA A 248 5.10 -10.06 11.01
CA ALA A 248 5.83 -9.16 10.11
C ALA A 248 5.06 -8.98 8.80
N TYR A 249 3.91 -8.31 8.85
CA TYR A 249 2.95 -8.21 7.75
C TYR A 249 2.84 -6.80 7.17
N LYS A 250 3.82 -5.95 7.44
CA LYS A 250 3.88 -4.57 6.95
C LYS A 250 5.25 -4.37 6.33
N ALA A 251 5.27 -3.73 5.17
CA ALA A 251 6.51 -3.45 4.48
C ALA A 251 6.37 -2.13 3.71
N ALA A 252 7.47 -1.42 3.56
CA ALA A 252 7.58 -0.26 2.69
C ALA A 252 9.02 -0.10 2.23
N SER A 253 9.20 0.45 1.05
CA SER A 253 10.47 0.95 0.52
C SER A 253 10.26 2.39 0.06
N GLY A 254 11.30 3.21 0.14
CA GLY A 254 11.24 4.59 -0.32
C GLY A 254 12.53 5.19 -0.83
N GLY A 255 13.60 4.39 -0.94
CA GLY A 255 14.91 4.88 -1.35
C GLY A 255 15.78 5.21 -0.15
N ASP A 256 16.67 6.19 -0.34
CA ASP A 256 17.67 6.65 0.62
C ASP A 256 17.03 7.57 1.68
N MET A 257 16.58 6.98 2.78
CA MET A 257 15.82 7.63 3.84
C MET A 257 16.69 8.38 4.85
N ASP A 258 18.01 8.25 4.79
CA ASP A 258 18.94 8.99 5.66
C ASP A 258 19.99 9.83 4.94
N GLY A 259 20.02 9.77 3.62
CA GLY A 259 20.87 10.58 2.75
C GLY A 259 22.31 10.08 2.63
N ASP A 260 22.59 8.82 2.98
CA ASP A 260 23.94 8.23 2.90
C ASP A 260 24.29 7.70 1.50
N GLY A 261 23.32 7.72 0.58
CA GLY A 261 23.44 7.23 -0.79
C GLY A 261 23.08 5.75 -0.96
N LYS A 262 22.62 5.08 0.09
CA LYS A 262 22.07 3.73 0.04
C LYS A 262 20.57 3.78 0.33
N PRO A 263 19.79 2.94 -0.32
CA PRO A 263 18.36 2.85 -0.07
C PRO A 263 18.02 1.85 1.03
N GLU A 264 17.01 2.21 1.83
CA GLU A 264 16.50 1.38 2.90
C GLU A 264 15.14 0.77 2.56
N PHE A 265 14.80 -0.29 3.30
CA PHE A 265 13.45 -0.81 3.40
C PHE A 265 13.04 -1.05 4.84
N VAL A 266 11.73 -1.11 5.06
CA VAL A 266 11.14 -1.29 6.38
C VAL A 266 10.30 -2.54 6.38
N ILE A 267 10.50 -3.38 7.40
CA ILE A 267 9.61 -4.49 7.73
C ILE A 267 9.04 -4.24 9.12
N GLY A 268 7.73 -4.41 9.25
CA GLY A 268 7.03 -4.14 10.48
C GLY A 268 5.86 -5.07 10.71
N GLY A 269 5.27 -4.91 11.88
CA GLY A 269 4.22 -5.78 12.32
C GLY A 269 3.53 -5.31 13.57
N MET A 270 2.58 -6.13 13.98
CA MET A 270 1.78 -5.90 15.15
C MET A 270 1.45 -7.22 15.83
N SER A 271 1.65 -7.28 17.14
CA SER A 271 1.13 -8.36 17.95
C SER A 271 0.31 -7.82 19.12
N LEU A 272 -0.78 -8.51 19.45
CA LEU A 272 -1.58 -8.24 20.64
C LEU A 272 -0.74 -8.30 21.93
N TRP A 273 0.38 -9.01 21.91
CA TRP A 273 1.23 -9.21 23.09
C TRP A 273 2.42 -8.24 23.15
N PHE A 274 2.89 -7.75 22.00
CA PHE A 274 4.15 -7.01 21.89
C PHE A 274 4.00 -5.56 21.42
N GLY A 275 2.84 -5.20 20.88
CA GLY A 275 2.54 -3.86 20.36
C GLY A 275 2.81 -3.75 18.86
N VAL A 276 3.10 -2.53 18.41
CA VAL A 276 3.46 -2.20 17.03
C VAL A 276 4.97 -2.03 16.95
N TRP A 277 5.59 -2.52 15.88
CA TRP A 277 7.03 -2.51 15.71
C TRP A 277 7.41 -2.36 14.23
N TYR A 278 8.57 -1.74 13.97
CA TYR A 278 9.16 -1.58 12.64
C TYR A 278 10.68 -1.67 12.74
N TYR A 279 11.30 -2.38 11.80
CA TYR A 279 12.74 -2.52 11.63
C TYR A 279 13.09 -1.91 10.28
N VAL A 280 14.07 -1.01 10.27
CA VAL A 280 14.66 -0.44 9.06
C VAL A 280 15.91 -1.23 8.71
N PHE A 281 16.06 -1.60 7.45
CA PHE A 281 17.15 -2.38 6.92
C PHE A 281 17.87 -1.62 5.81
N GLU A 282 19.19 -1.75 5.79
CA GLU A 282 20.10 -1.17 4.81
C GLU A 282 21.04 -2.26 4.29
N ALA A 283 21.47 -2.16 3.03
CA ALA A 283 22.48 -3.03 2.47
C ALA A 283 23.89 -2.75 3.06
N THR A 284 24.51 -3.82 3.55
CA THR A 284 25.93 -3.87 3.96
C THR A 284 26.84 -4.38 2.83
N GLY A 285 26.25 -4.79 1.72
CA GLY A 285 26.87 -5.26 0.48
C GLY A 285 25.83 -5.99 -0.38
N ASP A 286 26.30 -6.48 -1.53
CA ASP A 286 25.54 -7.34 -2.46
C ASP A 286 24.84 -8.47 -1.67
N ASN A 287 23.51 -8.48 -1.75
CA ASN A 287 22.63 -9.47 -1.13
C ASN A 287 22.80 -9.65 0.39
N SER A 288 23.21 -8.58 1.09
CA SER A 288 23.52 -8.63 2.53
C SER A 288 22.96 -7.42 3.27
N TYR A 289 21.96 -7.62 4.13
CA TYR A 289 21.26 -6.53 4.81
C TYR A 289 21.43 -6.57 6.33
N ALA A 290 21.43 -5.41 6.98
CA ALA A 290 21.49 -5.27 8.43
C ALA A 290 20.33 -4.42 8.94
N ASN A 291 19.79 -4.78 10.12
CA ASN A 291 18.90 -3.87 10.83
C ASN A 291 19.71 -2.69 11.38
N ILE A 292 19.34 -1.49 10.95
CA ILE A 292 20.00 -0.24 11.32
C ILE A 292 19.20 0.57 12.36
N HIS A 293 17.88 0.42 12.34
CA HIS A 293 16.99 1.15 13.23
C HIS A 293 15.77 0.32 13.61
N ARG A 294 15.24 0.55 14.80
CA ARG A 294 14.05 -0.15 15.30
C ARG A 294 13.12 0.82 16.03
N ILE A 295 11.86 0.84 15.61
CA ILE A 295 10.77 1.58 16.24
C ILE A 295 9.88 0.57 16.95
N VAL A 296 9.59 0.81 18.23
CA VAL A 296 8.71 -0.06 19.01
C VAL A 296 7.77 0.77 19.87
N HIS A 297 6.48 0.45 19.76
CA HIS A 297 5.44 0.99 20.60
C HIS A 297 4.89 -0.13 21.48
N HIS A 298 5.49 -0.28 22.66
CA HIS A 298 4.97 -1.18 23.68
C HIS A 298 3.70 -0.59 24.33
N TRP A 299 2.60 -1.34 24.26
CA TRP A 299 1.42 -1.25 25.13
C TRP A 299 0.90 0.16 25.49
N GLU A 300 0.12 0.78 24.60
CA GLU A 300 -0.63 2.01 24.92
C GLU A 300 -2.05 1.79 25.51
N TYR A 301 -2.55 0.54 25.69
CA TYR A 301 -3.91 0.33 26.21
C TYR A 301 -4.09 -0.84 27.19
N SER A 302 -4.52 -0.52 28.41
CA SER A 302 -5.13 -1.48 29.33
C SER A 302 -6.59 -1.75 28.95
N SER A 303 -6.96 -3.02 28.80
CA SER A 303 -8.31 -3.60 29.01
C SER A 303 -9.35 -3.69 27.88
N THR A 304 -9.16 -3.16 26.67
CA THR A 304 -10.12 -3.37 25.55
C THR A 304 -9.43 -4.00 24.35
N ARG A 305 -9.96 -5.15 23.90
CA ARG A 305 -9.51 -5.99 22.78
C ARG A 305 -9.62 -5.30 21.40
N LEU A 306 -9.07 -4.11 21.26
CA LEU A 306 -9.07 -3.39 19.99
C LEU A 306 -7.69 -3.57 19.36
N LEU A 307 -7.68 -4.32 18.26
CA LEU A 307 -6.49 -4.64 17.48
C LEU A 307 -5.88 -3.30 17.00
N SER A 308 -4.70 -2.95 17.51
CA SER A 308 -3.95 -1.77 17.07
C SER A 308 -3.31 -2.01 15.70
N TYR A 309 -4.13 -2.11 14.67
CA TYR A 309 -3.66 -2.18 13.30
C TYR A 309 -2.89 -0.92 12.95
N SER A 310 -1.70 -1.12 12.41
CA SER A 310 -0.78 -0.08 11.97
C SER A 310 -0.37 -0.30 10.53
N ASP A 311 0.11 0.76 9.89
CA ASP A 311 0.72 0.71 8.58
C ASP A 311 1.97 1.58 8.52
N VAL A 312 2.82 1.29 7.54
CA VAL A 312 4.00 2.09 7.22
C VAL A 312 3.99 2.46 5.76
N ARG A 313 4.28 3.72 5.45
CA ARG A 313 4.57 4.21 4.11
C ARG A 313 5.76 5.14 4.15
N ILE A 314 6.42 5.28 3.02
CA ILE A 314 7.58 6.14 2.88
C ILE A 314 7.30 7.11 1.72
N GLY A 315 7.74 8.35 1.86
CA GLY A 315 7.66 9.37 0.84
C GLY A 315 8.26 10.69 1.31
N ASP A 316 8.76 11.48 0.38
CA ASP A 316 9.29 12.82 0.65
C ASP A 316 8.15 13.78 0.99
N MET A 317 8.11 14.24 2.23
CA MET A 317 7.05 15.08 2.76
C MET A 317 7.42 16.56 2.74
N ASP A 318 8.71 16.88 2.82
CA ASP A 318 9.22 18.24 2.94
C ASP A 318 10.05 18.74 1.74
N ASP A 319 10.09 17.97 0.65
CA ASP A 319 10.75 18.30 -0.63
C ASP A 319 12.27 18.48 -0.48
N ASP A 320 12.90 17.76 0.45
CA ASP A 320 14.35 17.79 0.65
C ASP A 320 15.08 16.60 0.01
N SER A 321 14.34 15.75 -0.73
CA SER A 321 14.81 14.52 -1.37
C SER A 321 15.25 13.42 -0.39
N ILE A 322 15.00 13.58 0.91
CA ILE A 322 15.20 12.55 1.93
C ILE A 322 13.81 12.11 2.43
N PRO A 323 13.33 10.92 2.05
CA PRO A 323 11.98 10.47 2.38
C PRO A 323 11.71 10.25 3.87
N GLU A 324 10.51 10.61 4.32
CA GLU A 324 10.00 10.32 5.66
C GLU A 324 9.26 9.00 5.73
N MET A 325 9.26 8.40 6.92
CA MET A 325 8.40 7.28 7.26
C MET A 325 7.12 7.76 7.94
N LEU A 326 5.98 7.53 7.28
CA LEU A 326 4.64 7.64 7.85
C LEU A 326 4.27 6.34 8.55
N ILE A 327 4.03 6.40 9.87
CA ILE A 327 3.45 5.30 10.65
C ILE A 327 2.03 5.68 11.07
N THR A 328 1.06 4.89 10.64
CA THR A 328 -0.32 4.99 11.12
C THR A 328 -0.53 4.05 12.30
N ARG A 329 -1.20 4.53 13.34
CA ARG A 329 -1.59 3.76 14.53
C ARG A 329 -3.08 3.94 14.78
N TYR A 330 -3.69 3.06 15.57
CA TYR A 330 -5.14 3.08 15.85
C TYR A 330 -5.75 4.47 16.14
N ASN A 331 -5.01 5.35 16.83
CA ASN A 331 -5.47 6.67 17.24
C ASN A 331 -4.46 7.79 16.90
N ALA A 332 -3.49 7.54 16.04
CA ALA A 332 -2.45 8.52 15.77
C ALA A 332 -1.77 8.33 14.42
N ILE A 333 -1.13 9.40 13.96
CA ILE A 333 -0.21 9.41 12.85
C ILE A 333 1.14 9.88 13.39
N GLU A 334 2.21 9.23 12.95
CA GLU A 334 3.58 9.62 13.28
C GLU A 334 4.40 9.76 12.02
N ILE A 335 5.21 10.82 11.95
CA ILE A 335 6.21 11.01 10.90
C ILE A 335 7.58 10.90 11.52
N TRP A 336 8.42 10.04 10.93
CA TRP A 336 9.78 9.79 11.34
C TRP A 336 10.73 10.18 10.22
N LYS A 337 11.77 10.94 10.54
CA LYS A 337 12.82 11.38 9.60
C LYS A 337 14.18 10.98 10.16
N ALA A 338 15.11 10.63 9.28
CA ALA A 338 16.51 10.51 9.67
C ALA A 338 17.07 11.88 10.07
N MET A 339 17.75 11.93 11.20
CA MET A 339 18.43 13.14 11.66
C MET A 339 19.93 13.09 11.36
N GLU A 340 20.46 11.87 11.26
CA GLU A 340 21.83 11.49 10.96
C GLU A 340 21.75 10.08 10.33
N ASP A 341 22.83 9.65 9.67
CA ASP A 341 23.05 8.27 9.20
C ASP A 341 22.58 7.26 10.25
N ASN A 342 21.61 6.43 9.87
CA ASN A 342 20.99 5.37 10.67
C ASN A 342 20.22 5.82 11.94
N VAL A 343 19.99 7.12 12.12
CA VAL A 343 19.33 7.70 13.31
C VAL A 343 18.00 8.36 12.96
N PHE A 344 16.93 7.57 12.99
CA PHE A 344 15.56 8.06 12.80
C PHE A 344 14.96 8.62 14.08
N ARG A 345 14.22 9.73 13.96
CA ARG A 345 13.43 10.31 15.06
C ARG A 345 12.04 10.67 14.60
N LYS A 346 11.08 10.48 15.49
CA LYS A 346 9.74 11.04 15.33
C LYS A 346 9.82 12.56 15.36
N ILE A 347 9.50 13.19 14.24
CA ILE A 347 9.45 14.65 14.09
C ILE A 347 8.02 15.17 14.27
N ILE A 348 7.01 14.36 13.95
CA ILE A 348 5.60 14.75 14.06
C ILE A 348 4.80 13.66 14.76
N TYR A 349 3.88 14.09 15.62
CA TYR A 349 2.84 13.26 16.20
C TYR A 349 1.49 13.98 16.06
N TYR A 350 0.54 13.33 15.40
CA TYR A 350 -0.83 13.83 15.28
C TYR A 350 -1.81 12.84 15.90
N GLY A 351 -2.39 13.22 17.04
CA GLY A 351 -3.43 12.43 17.69
C GLY A 351 -4.75 12.54 16.93
N LEU A 352 -5.35 11.39 16.63
CA LEU A 352 -6.64 11.32 15.97
C LEU A 352 -7.76 11.15 17.01
N PRO A 353 -8.95 11.72 16.76
CA PRO A 353 -10.14 11.39 17.55
C PRO A 353 -10.29 9.88 17.61
N ARG A 354 -10.63 9.36 18.80
CA ARG A 354 -10.64 7.91 19.07
C ARG A 354 -11.39 7.18 17.95
N ALA A 355 -10.67 6.44 17.13
CA ALA A 355 -11.24 5.68 16.04
C ALA A 355 -12.17 4.63 16.64
N VAL A 356 -13.49 4.85 16.58
CA VAL A 356 -14.45 3.82 17.00
C VAL A 356 -14.52 2.76 15.90
N ASN A 357 -13.42 2.03 15.66
CA ASN A 357 -13.47 0.81 14.87
C ASN A 357 -13.77 -0.36 15.83
N GLU A 358 -14.82 -1.10 15.50
CA GLU A 358 -15.12 -2.42 16.09
C GLU A 358 -14.70 -3.54 15.12
N TRP A 359 -14.06 -3.17 13.99
CA TRP A 359 -13.72 -4.04 12.87
C TRP A 359 -12.22 -4.03 12.58
N TRP A 360 -11.77 -5.08 11.92
CA TRP A 360 -10.38 -5.55 11.83
C TRP A 360 -9.41 -4.68 10.99
N ASP A 361 -9.82 -3.53 10.47
CA ASP A 361 -8.96 -2.72 9.61
C ASP A 361 -8.63 -1.39 10.31
N GLY A 362 -7.39 -1.26 10.78
CA GLY A 362 -6.91 -0.01 11.37
C GLY A 362 -6.60 1.07 10.34
N LEU A 363 -5.86 2.08 10.79
CA LEU A 363 -5.54 3.21 9.93
C LEU A 363 -4.60 2.83 8.81
N LYS A 364 -4.95 3.23 7.60
CA LYS A 364 -4.13 3.14 6.41
C LYS A 364 -3.76 4.54 5.97
N GLY A 365 -2.59 4.71 5.38
CA GLY A 365 -2.19 6.00 4.86
C GLY A 365 -1.15 5.92 3.76
N GLY A 366 -0.73 7.09 3.29
CA GLY A 366 0.37 7.28 2.35
C GLY A 366 0.79 8.76 2.28
N ILE A 367 1.90 9.01 1.60
CA ILE A 367 2.46 10.34 1.36
C ILE A 367 2.47 10.55 -0.15
N TYR A 368 1.87 11.63 -0.63
CA TYR A 368 1.73 11.92 -2.06
C TYR A 368 1.76 13.43 -2.29
N ASP A 369 2.48 13.92 -3.30
CA ASP A 369 2.31 15.32 -3.75
C ASP A 369 1.01 15.44 -4.56
N LEU A 370 -0.08 15.77 -3.86
CA LEU A 370 -1.44 15.77 -4.45
C LEU A 370 -1.73 17.03 -5.24
N ASN A 371 -1.00 18.12 -4.96
CA ASN A 371 -1.22 19.42 -5.57
C ASN A 371 -0.10 19.85 -6.52
N GLY A 372 0.97 19.04 -6.66
CA GLY A 372 2.08 19.26 -7.58
C GLY A 372 3.03 20.36 -7.11
N ASN A 373 3.15 20.59 -5.80
CA ASN A 373 3.96 21.67 -5.24
C ASN A 373 5.33 21.22 -4.72
N GLY A 374 5.66 19.92 -4.80
CA GLY A 374 6.88 19.29 -4.30
C GLY A 374 6.74 18.68 -2.89
N TYR A 375 5.81 19.16 -2.07
CA TYR A 375 5.61 18.67 -0.70
C TYR A 375 4.63 17.49 -0.68
N GLY A 376 5.02 16.39 -0.04
CA GLY A 376 4.12 15.27 0.18
C GLY A 376 2.97 15.61 1.15
N GLU A 377 1.73 15.47 0.69
CA GLU A 377 0.57 15.43 1.54
C GLU A 377 0.38 14.05 2.19
N VAL A 378 0.07 14.06 3.48
CA VAL A 378 -0.26 12.85 4.23
C VAL A 378 -1.74 12.57 4.06
N VAL A 379 -2.03 11.36 3.61
CA VAL A 379 -3.38 10.85 3.40
C VAL A 379 -3.60 9.71 4.37
N VAL A 380 -4.65 9.76 5.19
CA VAL A 380 -4.98 8.67 6.12
C VAL A 380 -6.47 8.40 6.12
N GLY A 381 -6.87 7.13 6.16
CA GLY A 381 -8.25 6.74 6.45
C GLY A 381 -8.38 5.48 7.29
N GLY A 382 -9.65 5.13 7.60
CA GLY A 382 -10.01 4.12 8.60
C GLY A 382 -10.40 4.68 9.97
N THR A 383 -10.53 6.01 10.12
CA THR A 383 -11.16 6.62 11.30
C THR A 383 -12.64 6.88 11.06
N ARG A 384 -13.45 6.79 12.14
CA ARG A 384 -14.79 7.39 12.21
C ARG A 384 -14.63 8.81 12.75
N TYR A 385 -14.99 9.83 11.99
CA TYR A 385 -15.07 11.20 12.49
C TYR A 385 -16.38 11.37 13.27
N ASP A 386 -16.30 11.78 14.53
CA ASP A 386 -17.42 12.40 15.24
C ASP A 386 -17.13 13.90 15.41
N PRO A 387 -17.72 14.79 14.61
CA PRO A 387 -17.56 16.24 14.78
C PRO A 387 -18.07 16.75 16.12
N ASP A 388 -18.91 15.98 16.83
CA ASP A 388 -19.52 16.34 18.10
C ASP A 388 -18.77 15.75 19.32
N GLY A 389 -17.75 14.92 19.10
CA GLY A 389 -16.83 14.44 20.12
C GLY A 389 -17.41 13.51 21.20
N ASN A 390 -18.39 12.66 20.87
CA ASN A 390 -18.97 11.68 21.81
C ASN A 390 -18.42 10.25 21.67
#